data_AF-X5MDI2-F1
#
_entry.id   AF-X5MDI2-F1
#
_cell.length_a   1.000
_cell.length_b   1.000
_cell.length_c   1.000
_cell.angle_alpha   90.00
_cell.angle_beta   90.00
_cell.angle_gamma   90.00
#
_symmetry.space_group_name_H-M   'P 1'
#
loop_
_entity.id
_entity.type
_entity.pdbx_description
1 polymer ?
#
loop_
_entity_poly.entity_id
_entity_poly.type
_entity_poly.pdbx_seq_one_letter_code
_entity_poly.pdbx_strand_id
1 'polypeptide(L)' 'MTDRYESVVEEALSTLQVAREQVLREISAYPAPISGCDAQFNQLLSDRTRIANAIQALETTPFIPTPRMLEPGTSLESR' A
#
# COMPACT_ATOMS: atom_id res chain seq x y z
N MET A 1 0.42 21.94 -19.34
CA MET A 1 0.56 21.59 -17.91
C MET A 1 0.46 20.08 -17.87
N THR A 2 1.59 19.38 -17.69
CA THR A 2 1.63 17.93 -17.75
C THR A 2 0.86 17.38 -16.56
N ASP A 3 -0.34 16.87 -16.80
CA ASP A 3 -1.12 16.17 -15.78
C ASP A 3 -0.36 14.88 -15.46
N ARG A 4 0.36 14.91 -14.34
CA ARG A 4 1.23 13.84 -13.90
C ARG A 4 0.39 12.89 -13.07
N TYR A 5 0.51 11.58 -13.30
CA TYR A 5 -0.36 10.57 -12.66
C TYR A 5 -0.29 10.60 -11.12
N GLU A 6 0.73 11.23 -10.56
CA GLU A 6 0.93 11.42 -9.12
C GLU A 6 -0.26 12.12 -8.44
N SER A 7 -0.91 13.11 -9.08
CA SER A 7 -2.10 13.77 -8.51
C SER A 7 -3.26 12.79 -8.30
N VAL A 8 -3.45 11.90 -9.27
CA VAL A 8 -4.49 10.87 -9.24
C VAL A 8 -4.16 9.77 -8.23
N VAL A 9 -2.86 9.49 -8.03
CA VAL A 9 -2.39 8.57 -6.98
C VAL A 9 -2.62 9.16 -5.58
N GLU A 10 -2.38 10.46 -5.39
CA GLU A 10 -2.70 11.16 -4.14
C GLU A 10 -4.20 11.12 -3.83
N GLU A 11 -5.06 11.31 -4.84
CA GLU A 11 -6.52 11.18 -4.69
C GLU A 11 -6.94 9.75 -4.31
N ALA A 12 -6.33 8.74 -4.94
CA ALA A 12 -6.56 7.35 -4.59
C ALA A 12 -6.15 7.03 -3.13
N LEU A 13 -5.00 7.55 -2.68
CA LEU A 13 -4.54 7.43 -1.29
C LEU A 13 -5.54 8.06 -0.31
N SER A 14 -5.98 9.29 -0.57
CA SER A 14 -6.99 9.97 0.25
C SER A 14 -8.27 9.15 0.36
N THR A 15 -8.75 8.61 -0.77
CA THR A 15 -9.95 7.76 -0.81
C THR A 15 -9.78 6.47 0.02
N LEU A 16 -8.62 5.82 -0.08
CA LEU A 16 -8.31 4.62 0.70
C LEU A 16 -8.22 4.91 2.21
N GLN A 17 -7.71 6.07 2.60
CA GLN A 17 -7.67 6.49 4.01
C GLN A 17 -9.09 6.66 4.57
N VAL A 18 -9.99 7.30 3.82
CA VAL A 18 -11.41 7.41 4.19
C VAL A 18 -12.06 6.04 4.33
N ALA A 19 -11.80 5.12 3.39
CA ALA A 19 -12.33 3.76 3.46
C ALA A 19 -11.81 3.00 4.70
N ARG A 20 -10.53 3.15 5.03
CA ARG A 20 -9.93 2.57 6.24
C ARG A 20 -10.63 3.06 7.50
N GLU A 21 -10.89 4.36 7.60
CA GLU A 21 -11.61 4.93 8.73
C GLU A 21 -13.04 4.41 8.85
N GLN A 22 -13.75 4.24 7.72
CA GLN A 22 -15.11 3.68 7.72
C GLN A 22 -15.11 2.25 8.27
N VAL A 23 -14.22 1.38 7.77
CA VAL A 23 -14.11 0.01 8.27
C VAL A 23 -13.75 -0.03 9.76
N LEU A 24 -12.86 0.85 10.22
CA LEU A 24 -12.53 0.95 11.65
C LEU A 24 -13.73 1.38 12.50
N ARG A 25 -14.55 2.32 12.00
CA ARG A 25 -15.80 2.71 12.65
C ARG A 25 -16.78 1.54 12.74
N GLU A 26 -16.95 0.80 11.65
CA GLU A 26 -17.82 -0.40 11.61
C GLU A 26 -17.36 -1.47 12.60
N ILE A 27 -16.05 -1.77 12.64
CA ILE A 27 -15.47 -2.70 13.62
C ILE A 27 -15.74 -2.23 15.05
N SER A 28 -15.57 -0.93 15.32
CA SER A 28 -15.75 -0.37 16.67
C SER A 28 -17.22 -0.33 17.11
N ALA A 29 -18.15 -0.22 16.17
CA ALA A 29 -19.59 -0.21 16.41
C ALA A 29 -20.20 -1.62 16.42
N TYR A 30 -19.39 -2.65 16.12
CA TYR A 30 -19.87 -4.02 15.99
C TYR A 30 -20.35 -4.57 17.35
N PRO A 31 -21.56 -5.16 17.45
CA PRO A 31 -22.13 -5.57 18.73
C PRO A 31 -21.35 -6.70 19.39
N ALA A 32 -21.26 -6.65 20.72
CA ALA A 32 -20.68 -7.70 21.55
C ALA A 32 -21.80 -8.52 22.26
N PRO A 33 -21.62 -9.83 22.52
CA PRO A 33 -20.42 -10.62 22.21
C PRO A 33 -20.35 -11.07 20.75
N ILE A 34 -19.15 -11.05 20.17
CA ILE A 34 -18.89 -11.49 18.80
C ILE A 34 -18.73 -13.01 18.82
N SER A 35 -19.53 -13.70 17.99
CA SER A 35 -19.36 -15.14 17.80
C SER A 35 -18.07 -15.42 17.04
N GLY A 36 -17.31 -16.44 17.43
CA GLY A 36 -16.01 -16.75 16.81
C GLY A 36 -16.07 -17.02 15.28
N CYS A 37 -17.24 -17.37 14.76
CA CYS A 37 -17.48 -17.57 13.32
C CYS A 37 -18.35 -16.48 12.68
N ASP A 38 -18.40 -15.27 13.26
CA ASP A 38 -19.13 -14.17 12.64
C ASP A 38 -18.48 -13.78 11.30
N ALA A 39 -19.11 -14.22 10.21
CA ALA A 39 -18.62 -14.00 8.87
C ALA A 39 -18.53 -12.51 8.51
N GLN A 40 -19.44 -11.69 9.01
CA GLN A 40 -19.44 -10.25 8.74
C GLN A 40 -18.27 -9.57 9.48
N PHE A 41 -18.06 -9.90 10.75
CA PHE A 41 -16.92 -9.37 11.49
C PHE A 41 -15.57 -9.80 10.87
N ASN A 42 -15.46 -11.06 10.47
CA ASN A 42 -14.27 -11.57 9.78
C ASN A 42 -14.04 -10.90 8.42
N GLN A 43 -15.11 -10.55 7.70
CA GLN A 43 -15.02 -9.77 6.47
C GLN A 43 -14.47 -8.37 6.75
N LEU A 44 -14.94 -7.67 7.79
CA LEU A 44 -14.42 -6.37 8.19
C LEU A 44 -12.92 -6.39 8.52
N LEU A 45 -12.45 -7.42 9.24
CA LEU A 45 -11.01 -7.61 9.53
C LEU A 45 -10.19 -7.85 8.25
N SER A 46 -10.76 -8.61 7.31
CA SER A 46 -10.16 -8.89 6.01
C SER A 46 -10.07 -7.62 5.17
N ASP A 47 -11.15 -6.83 5.12
CA ASP A 47 -11.19 -5.56 4.40
C ASP A 47 -10.23 -4.53 4.99
N ARG A 48 -10.15 -4.42 6.32
CA ARG A 48 -9.17 -3.59 7.02
C ARG A 48 -7.74 -3.91 6.57
N THR A 49 -7.41 -5.20 6.52
CA THR A 49 -6.09 -5.68 6.08
C THR A 49 -5.85 -5.36 4.61
N ARG A 50 -6.84 -5.63 3.74
CA ARG A 50 -6.75 -5.36 2.30
C ARG A 50 -6.51 -3.87 2.00
N ILE A 51 -7.24 -2.98 2.66
CA ILE A 51 -7.12 -1.53 2.48
C ILE A 51 -5.75 -1.05 2.97
N ALA A 52 -5.29 -1.53 4.13
CA ALA A 52 -3.97 -1.17 4.66
C ALA A 52 -2.84 -1.56 3.69
N ASN A 53 -2.92 -2.74 3.09
CA ASN A 53 -1.94 -3.20 2.09
C ASN A 53 -1.97 -2.34 0.83
N ALA A 54 -3.15 -1.91 0.37
CA ALA A 54 -3.28 -1.03 -0.80
C ALA A 54 -2.64 0.34 -0.55
N ILE A 55 -2.86 0.94 0.63
CA ILE A 55 -2.21 2.19 1.03
C ILE A 55 -0.69 2.01 1.01
N GLN A 56 -0.19 0.97 1.66
CA GLN A 56 1.25 0.68 1.70
C GLN A 56 1.84 0.53 0.29
N ALA A 57 1.13 -0.16 -0.61
CA ALA A 57 1.60 -0.36 -1.98
C ALA A 57 1.72 0.97 -2.76
N LEU A 58 0.81 1.92 -2.53
CA LEU A 58 0.84 3.24 -3.17
C LEU A 58 1.86 4.20 -2.54
N GLU A 59 2.12 4.08 -1.24
CA GLU A 59 3.13 4.90 -0.53
C GLU A 59 4.56 4.39 -0.76
N THR A 60 4.74 3.11 -1.08
CA THR A 60 6.06 2.52 -1.25
C THR A 60 6.68 3.00 -2.57
N THR A 61 7.74 3.81 -2.47
CA THR A 61 8.58 4.10 -3.64
C THR A 61 9.37 2.86 -4.01
N PRO A 62 9.25 2.33 -5.25
CA PRO A 62 10.02 1.17 -5.66
C PRO A 62 11.52 1.51 -5.62
N PHE A 63 12.30 0.68 -4.94
CA PHE A 63 13.75 0.79 -5.01
C PHE A 63 14.21 0.46 -6.43
N ILE A 64 14.81 1.42 -7.12
CA ILE A 64 15.43 1.22 -8.43
C ILE A 64 16.93 1.06 -8.18
N PRO A 65 17.51 -0.16 -8.35
CA PRO A 65 18.95 -0.34 -8.28
C PRO A 65 19.61 0.56 -9.32
N THR A 66 20.60 1.35 -8.91
CA THR A 66 21.38 2.16 -9.84
C THR A 66 21.97 1.25 -10.93
N PRO A 67 21.71 1.50 -12.22
CA PRO A 67 22.27 0.68 -13.28
C PRO A 67 23.80 0.72 -13.16
N ARG A 68 24.42 -0.45 -12.99
CA ARG A 68 25.87 -0.59 -13.08
C ARG A 68 26.26 -0.44 -14.54
N MET A 69 26.36 0.78 -15.05
CA MET A 69 27.19 1.00 -16.22
C MET A 69 28.64 0.78 -15.76
N LEU A 70 29.24 -0.33 -16.19
CA LEU A 70 30.69 -0.41 -16.24
C LEU A 70 31.11 0.66 -17.25
N GLU A 71 31.79 1.71 -16.78
CA GLU A 71 32.59 2.57 -17.64
C GLU A 71 33.48 1.64 -18.51
N PRO A 72 33.36 1.67 -19.86
CA PRO A 72 34.21 0.88 -20.72
C PRO A 72 35.63 1.47 -20.66
N GLY A 73 36.47 0.99 -19.75
CA GLY A 73 37.83 1.51 -19.65
C GLY A 73 38.76 0.89 -18.61
N THR A 74 38.28 0.16 -17.60
CA THR A 74 39.18 -0.46 -16.62
C THR A 74 39.43 -1.93 -16.93
N SER A 75 40.25 -2.16 -17.96
CA SER A 75 40.98 -3.42 -18.10
C SER A 75 41.97 -3.51 -16.93
N LEU A 76 41.55 -4.14 -15.83
CA LEU A 76 42.46 -4.49 -14.74
C LEU A 76 43.25 -5.74 -15.17
N GLU A 77 44.34 -5.52 -15.90
CA GLU A 77 45.35 -6.55 -16.12
C GLU A 77 46.00 -6.91 -14.79
N SER A 78 45.72 -8.12 -14.29
CA SER A 78 46.47 -8.72 -13.18
C SER A 78 47.79 -9.26 -13.73
N ARG A 79 48.91 -8.74 -13.21
CA ARG A 79 50.24 -9.34 -13.33
C ARG A 79 50.59 -10.10 -12.06
#